data_AF-H0QR27-F1
#
_entry.id   AF-H0QR27-F1
#
_cell.length_a   1.000
_cell.length_b   1.000
_cell.length_c   1.000
_cell.angle_alpha   90.00
_cell.angle_beta   90.00
_cell.angle_gamma   90.00
#
_symmetry.space_group_name_H-M   'P 1'
#
loop_
_entity.id
_entity.type
_entity.pdbx_description
1 polymer ?
#
loop_
_entity_poly.entity_id
_entity_poly.type
_entity_poly.pdbx_seq_one_letter_code
_entity_poly.pdbx_strand_id
1 'polypeptide(L)' 'MPLSAKAFQRWLHGVAPDASVADVARASGVKRTTLAQQLVRGKVSEATVVGISRAFNINPVAALG' A
#
# COMPACT_ATOMS: atom_id res chain seq x y z
N MET A 1 5.63 6.28 11.23
CA MET A 1 4.37 7.04 11.26
C MET A 1 3.36 6.50 10.24
N PRO A 2 2.07 6.36 10.55
CA PRO A 2 1.09 5.86 9.57
C PRO A 2 0.92 6.84 8.40
N LEU A 3 0.96 6.31 7.18
CA LEU A 3 0.75 7.07 5.94
C LEU A 3 -0.75 7.38 5.77
N SER A 4 -1.10 8.56 5.27
CA SER A 4 -2.50 8.86 4.97
C SER A 4 -3.00 7.96 3.83
N ALA A 5 -4.27 7.53 3.88
CA ALA A 5 -4.85 6.69 2.82
C ALA A 5 -4.79 7.36 1.44
N LYS A 6 -4.92 8.70 1.38
CA LYS A 6 -4.82 9.47 0.13
C LYS A 6 -3.39 9.44 -0.45
N ALA A 7 -2.38 9.65 0.39
CA ALA A 7 -0.99 9.54 -0.03
C ALA A 7 -0.66 8.11 -0.49
N PHE A 8 -1.15 7.11 0.25
CA PHE A 8 -1.02 5.71 -0.13
C PHE A 8 -1.67 5.40 -1.49
N GLN A 9 -2.90 5.87 -1.73
CA GLN A 9 -3.59 5.65 -3.01
C GLN A 9 -2.86 6.32 -4.18
N ARG A 10 -2.36 7.55 -3.99
CA ARG A 10 -1.56 8.25 -5.01
C ARG A 10 -0.26 7.51 -5.31
N TRP A 11 0.44 7.05 -4.27
CA TRP A 11 1.63 6.23 -4.40
C TRP A 11 1.33 4.93 -5.14
N LEU A 12 0.28 4.22 -4.74
CA LEU A 12 -0.12 2.95 -5.33
C LEU A 12 -0.47 3.10 -6.81
N HIS A 13 -1.16 4.18 -7.19
CA HIS A 13 -1.46 4.48 -8.58
C HIS A 13 -0.20 4.80 -9.41
N GLY A 14 0.85 5.35 -8.80
CA GLY A 14 2.13 5.57 -9.48
C GLY A 14 2.95 4.28 -9.65
N VAL A 15 2.84 3.37 -8.67
CA VAL A 15 3.56 2.08 -8.63
C VAL A 15 2.89 1.02 -9.51
N ALA A 16 1.58 0.92 -9.43
CA ALA A 16 0.78 -0.11 -10.06
C ALA A 16 -0.59 0.47 -10.43
N PRO A 17 -0.68 1.25 -11.51
CA PRO A 17 -1.91 1.95 -11.91
C PRO A 17 -3.09 1.00 -12.15
N ASP A 18 -2.80 -0.21 -12.64
CA ASP A 18 -3.81 -1.23 -12.96
C ASP A 18 -4.08 -2.22 -11.81
N ALA A 19 -3.37 -2.11 -10.68
CA ALA A 19 -3.51 -3.07 -9.59
C ALA A 19 -4.67 -2.69 -8.67
N SER A 20 -5.59 -3.62 -8.47
CA SER A 20 -6.67 -3.42 -7.50
C SER A 20 -6.18 -3.58 -6.07
N VAL A 21 -6.91 -3.01 -5.10
CA VAL A 21 -6.64 -3.22 -3.65
C VAL A 21 -6.58 -4.71 -3.29
N ALA A 22 -7.34 -5.56 -4.00
CA ALA A 22 -7.31 -7.01 -3.79
C ALA A 22 -6.00 -7.63 -4.28
N ASP A 23 -5.50 -7.20 -5.44
CA ASP A 23 -4.25 -7.70 -6.01
C ASP A 23 -3.05 -7.26 -5.19
N VAL A 24 -3.07 -6.02 -4.70
CA VAL A 24 -2.06 -5.45 -3.82
C VAL A 24 -2.02 -6.17 -2.47
N ALA A 25 -3.18 -6.45 -1.87
CA ALA A 25 -3.29 -7.24 -0.67
C ALA A 25 -2.74 -8.67 -0.88
N ARG A 26 -3.09 -9.30 -2.01
CA ARG A 26 -2.61 -10.64 -2.37
C ARG A 26 -1.09 -10.67 -2.55
N ALA A 27 -0.54 -9.74 -3.32
CA ALA A 27 0.89 -9.65 -3.61
C ALA A 27 1.71 -9.39 -2.33
N SER A 28 1.22 -8.52 -1.44
CA SER A 28 1.88 -8.18 -0.18
C SER A 28 1.72 -9.20 0.96
N GLY A 29 0.86 -10.22 0.78
CA GLY A 29 0.51 -11.16 1.85
C GLY A 29 -0.34 -10.54 2.97
N VAL A 30 -0.80 -9.31 2.81
CA VAL A 30 -1.69 -8.64 3.78
C VAL A 30 -3.13 -9.09 3.53
N LYS A 31 -3.86 -9.40 4.60
CA LYS A 31 -5.30 -9.70 4.46
C LYS A 31 -6.02 -8.52 3.81
N ARG A 32 -6.80 -8.78 2.75
CA ARG A 32 -7.57 -7.75 2.03
C ARG A 32 -8.44 -6.90 2.96
N THR A 33 -9.06 -7.52 3.96
CA THR A 33 -9.90 -6.82 4.96
C THR A 33 -9.09 -5.86 5.83
N THR A 34 -7.85 -6.21 6.19
CA THR A 34 -6.93 -5.33 6.93
C THR A 34 -6.55 -4.11 6.11
N LEU A 35 -6.20 -4.30 4.83
CA LEU A 35 -5.88 -3.19 3.93
C LEU A 35 -7.10 -2.28 3.72
N ALA A 36 -8.29 -2.86 3.49
CA ALA A 36 -9.53 -2.10 3.33
C ALA A 36 -9.87 -1.29 4.59
N GLN A 37 -9.74 -1.87 5.79
CA GLN A 37 -9.97 -1.15 7.04
C GLN A 37 -8.98 0.01 7.24
N GLN A 38 -7.70 -0.18 6.88
CA GLN A 38 -6.70 0.89 6.93
C GLN A 38 -7.05 2.04 6.00
N LEU A 39 -7.54 1.75 4.79
CA LEU A 39 -8.02 2.75 3.85
C LEU A 39 -9.25 3.49 4.36
N VAL A 40 -10.26 2.77 4.87
CA VAL A 40 -11.48 3.36 5.44
C VAL A 40 -11.17 4.24 6.65
N ARG A 41 -10.23 3.84 7.50
CA ARG A 41 -9.77 4.64 8.66
C ARG A 41 -8.84 5.80 8.26
N GLY A 42 -8.50 5.94 6.98
CA GLY A 42 -7.65 7.01 6.48
C GLY A 42 -6.16 6.88 6.84
N LYS A 43 -5.75 5.75 7.44
CA LYS A 43 -4.40 5.53 7.96
C LYS A 43 -3.88 4.14 7.58
N VAL A 44 -2.82 4.12 6.79
CA VAL A 44 -2.13 2.91 6.34
C VAL A 44 -0.86 2.71 7.16
N SER A 45 -0.64 1.50 7.66
CA SER A 45 0.55 1.20 8.45
C SER A 45 1.79 1.13 7.57
N GLU A 46 2.95 1.58 8.07
CA GLU A 46 4.22 1.45 7.34
C GLU A 46 4.54 -0.02 7.01
N ALA A 47 4.21 -0.95 7.90
CA ALA A 47 4.37 -2.37 7.65
C ALA A 47 3.62 -2.84 6.38
N THR A 48 2.42 -2.31 6.14
CA THR A 48 1.66 -2.57 4.91
C THR A 48 2.38 -1.99 3.69
N VAL A 49 2.86 -0.75 3.77
CA VAL A 49 3.58 -0.09 2.67
C VAL A 49 4.87 -0.82 2.33
N VAL A 50 5.65 -1.25 3.33
CA VAL A 50 6.89 -2.02 3.13
C VAL A 50 6.58 -3.40 2.56
N GLY A 51 5.53 -4.08 3.04
CA GLY A 51 5.10 -5.37 2.49
C GLY A 51 4.73 -5.28 1.02
N ILE A 52 3.97 -4.25 0.64
CA ILE A 52 3.62 -3.98 -0.76
C ILE A 52 4.87 -3.61 -1.56
N SER A 53 5.71 -2.70 -1.06
CA SER A 53 6.94 -2.30 -1.76
C SER A 53 7.84 -3.50 -2.07
N ARG A 54 8.01 -4.42 -1.10
CA ARG A 54 8.76 -5.67 -1.32
C ARG A 54 8.10 -6.59 -2.34
N ALA A 55 6.77 -6.72 -2.30
CA ALA A 55 6.03 -7.56 -3.24
C ALA A 55 6.12 -7.07 -4.69
N PHE A 56 6.15 -5.75 -4.89
CA PHE A 56 6.32 -5.14 -6.21
C PHE A 56 7.80 -4.89 -6.56
N ASN A 57 8.75 -5.33 -5.73
CA ASN A 57 10.19 -5.12 -5.88
C ASN A 57 10.60 -3.63 -6.01
N ILE A 58 9.92 -2.77 -5.27
CA ILE A 58 10.09 -1.31 -5.27
C ILE A 58 10.81 -0.89 -4.01
N ASN A 59 11.72 0.06 -4.13
CA ASN A 59 12.41 0.62 -2.98
C ASN A 59 11.42 1.49 -2.16
N PRO A 60 11.04 1.09 -0.94
CA PRO A 60 10.06 1.81 -0.11
C PRO A 60 10.53 3.22 0.28
N VAL A 61 11.85 3.46 0.30
CA VAL A 61 12.44 4.76 0.65
C VAL A 61 12.41 5.73 -0.53
N ALA A 62 12.50 5.23 -1.77
CA ALA A 62 12.47 6.07 -2.97
C ALA A 62 11.07 6.58 -3.31
N ALA A 63 10.03 5.94 -2.80
CA ALA A 63 8.64 6.19 -3.21
C ALA A 63 7.83 7.05 -2.23
N LEU A 64 8.44 7.43 -1.11
CA LEU A 64 7.88 8.36 -0.10
C LEU A 64 8.53 9.77 -0.16
N GLY A 65 9.38 10.02 -1.16
CA GLY A 65 10.04 11.31 -1.41
C GLY A 65 9.09 12.38 -1.91
#